data_AF-A0A2V4GZ56-F1
#
_entry.id   AF-A0A2V4GZ56-F1
#
_cell.length_a   1.000
_cell.length_b   1.000
_cell.length_c   1.000
_cell.angle_alpha   90.00
_cell.angle_beta   90.00
_cell.angle_gamma   90.00
#
_symmetry.space_group_name_H-M   'P 1'
#
loop_
_entity.id
_entity.type
_entity.pdbx_description
1 polymer ?
#
loop_
_entity_poly.entity_id
_entity_poly.type
_entity_poly.pdbx_seq_one_letter_code
_entity_poly.pdbx_strand_id
1 'polypeptide(L)' 'MIKTTKVYLDRKTGGLRIYIPRDMAMLLKWNDHENIVLMQKGSQMTVIKDSITERQQKMMR' A
#
# COMPACT_ATOMS: atom_id res chain seq x y z
N MET A 1 -2.49 -1.72 -17.94
CA MET A 1 -3.20 -2.25 -16.75
C MET A 1 -2.34 -3.35 -16.15
N ILE A 2 -1.68 -3.09 -15.03
CA ILE A 2 -0.88 -4.11 -14.33
C ILE A 2 -1.87 -4.88 -13.43
N LYS A 3 -2.10 -6.15 -13.71
CA LYS A 3 -2.96 -7.03 -12.88
C LYS A 3 -2.09 -7.69 -11.81
N THR A 4 -2.32 -7.32 -10.57
CA THR A 4 -1.78 -7.96 -9.36
C THR A 4 -3.01 -8.19 -8.44
N THR A 5 -3.13 -9.18 -7.55
CA THR A 5 -2.19 -10.17 -7.06
C THR A 5 -2.94 -11.18 -6.21
N LYS A 6 -2.23 -12.27 -5.87
CA LYS A 6 -2.63 -13.22 -4.83
C LYS A 6 -2.98 -12.48 -3.53
N VAL A 7 -4.21 -12.68 -3.10
CA VAL A 7 -4.74 -12.25 -1.80
C VAL A 7 -4.70 -13.46 -0.88
N TYR A 8 -4.20 -13.32 0.34
CA TYR A 8 -4.21 -14.38 1.33
C TYR A 8 -4.59 -13.87 2.71
N LEU A 9 -5.28 -14.72 3.46
CA LEU A 9 -5.62 -14.46 4.85
C LEU A 9 -4.41 -14.76 5.72
N ASP A 10 -3.92 -13.76 6.45
CA ASP A 10 -2.96 -13.96 7.52
C ASP A 10 -3.67 -14.58 8.72
N ARG A 11 -3.45 -15.88 8.91
CA ARG A 11 -4.08 -16.66 9.98
C ARG A 11 -3.71 -16.19 11.40
N LYS A 12 -2.62 -15.44 11.57
CA LYS A 12 -2.19 -14.96 12.89
C LYS A 12 -2.94 -13.70 13.32
N THR A 13 -3.19 -12.81 12.37
CA THR A 13 -3.81 -11.50 12.64
C THR A 13 -5.28 -11.44 12.22
N GLY A 14 -5.75 -12.42 11.44
CA GLY A 14 -7.04 -12.34 10.74
C GLY A 14 -7.05 -11.32 9.61
N GLY A 15 -5.90 -10.67 9.33
CA GLY A 15 -5.78 -9.63 8.32
C GLY A 15 -5.71 -10.20 6.92
N LEU A 16 -6.30 -9.47 5.97
CA LEU A 16 -6.18 -9.78 4.55
C LEU A 16 -4.88 -9.15 4.02
N ARG A 17 -3.99 -9.96 3.45
CA ARG A 17 -2.72 -9.50 2.87
C ARG A 17 -2.78 -9.57 1.35
N ILE A 18 -2.41 -8.47 0.70
CA ILE A 18 -2.27 -8.37 -0.75
C ILE A 18 -0.78 -8.40 -1.05
N TYR A 19 -0.32 -9.39 -1.80
CA TYR A 19 1.07 -9.40 -2.27
C TYR A 19 1.27 -8.26 -3.27
N ILE A 20 2.37 -7.53 -3.22
CA ILE A 20 2.72 -6.55 -4.25
C ILE A 20 4.06 -6.97 -4.83
N PRO A 21 4.16 -7.24 -6.16
CA PRO A 21 5.42 -7.63 -6.78
C PRO A 21 6.51 -6.57 -6.54
N ARG A 22 7.74 -7.03 -6.31
CA ARG A 22 8.89 -6.16 -6.01
C ARG A 22 9.08 -5.06 -7.05
N ASP A 23 8.99 -5.41 -8.33
CA ASP A 23 9.16 -4.46 -9.43
C ASP A 23 8.11 -3.34 -9.39
N MET A 24 6.88 -3.66 -8.96
CA MET A 24 5.81 -2.68 -8.79
C MET A 24 6.06 -1.77 -7.59
N ALA A 25 6.49 -2.34 -6.45
CA ALA A 25 6.87 -1.54 -5.29
C ALA A 25 8.02 -0.58 -5.62
N MET A 26 9.01 -1.02 -6.40
CA MET A 26 10.11 -0.19 -6.87
C MET A 26 9.65 0.95 -7.80
N LEU A 27 8.79 0.65 -8.79
CA LEU A 27 8.22 1.66 -9.68
C LEU A 27 7.42 2.73 -8.91
N LEU A 28 6.68 2.30 -7.88
CA LEU A 28 5.90 3.18 -7.01
C LEU A 28 6.75 3.87 -5.93
N LYS A 29 8.05 3.55 -5.85
CA LYS A 29 8.98 4.02 -4.81
C LYS A 29 8.46 3.75 -3.40
N TRP A 30 7.85 2.59 -3.20
CA TRP A 30 7.39 2.14 -1.89
C TRP A 30 8.51 1.38 -1.17
N ASN A 31 8.51 1.49 0.15
CA ASN A 31 9.37 0.73 1.06
C ASN A 31 8.52 0.04 2.14
N ASP A 32 9.17 -0.76 2.99
CA ASP A 32 8.50 -1.59 4.00
C ASP A 32 7.82 -0.80 5.13
N HIS A 33 8.02 0.53 5.18
CA HIS A 33 7.51 1.42 6.22
C HIS A 33 6.60 2.53 5.66
N GLU A 34 6.13 2.40 4.43
CA GLU A 34 5.24 3.39 3.82
C GLU A 34 3.85 3.38 4.45
N ASN A 35 3.34 4.57 4.75
CA ASN A 35 1.92 4.75 5.01
C ASN A 35 1.17 4.77 3.67
N ILE A 36 0.20 3.87 3.53
CA ILE A 36 -0.65 3.77 2.34
C ILE A 36 -2.11 4.06 2.72
N VAL A 37 -2.80 4.77 1.83
CA VAL A 37 -4.24 5.02 1.92
C VAL A 37 -4.94 4.08 0.96
N LEU A 38 -5.97 3.39 1.46
CA LEU A 38 -6.89 2.60 0.66
C LEU A 38 -8.13 3.45 0.34
N MET A 39 -8.38 3.72 -0.93
CA MET A 39 -9.57 4.42 -1.41
C MET A 39 -10.47 3.49 -2.19
N GLN A 40 -11.71 3.32 -1.76
CA GLN A 40 -12.71 2.58 -2.52
C GLN A 40 -13.44 3.49 -3.51
N LYS A 41 -13.49 3.08 -4.78
CA LYS A 41 -14.27 3.73 -5.84
C LYS A 41 -15.13 2.68 -6.56
N GLY A 42 -16.38 2.58 -6.13
CA GLY A 42 -17.29 1.53 -6.59
C GLY A 42 -16.78 0.14 -6.19
N SER A 43 -16.60 -0.75 -7.18
CA SER A 43 -16.06 -2.10 -6.98
C SER A 43 -14.52 -2.17 -7.01
N GLN A 44 -13.84 -1.04 -7.21
CA GLN A 44 -12.39 -0.97 -7.26
C GLN A 44 -11.83 -0.39 -5.98
N MET A 45 -10.73 -0.96 -5.49
CA MET A 45 -9.93 -0.40 -4.41
C MET A 45 -8.61 0.11 -4.98
N THR A 46 -8.29 1.37 -4.72
CA THR A 46 -7.07 2.04 -5.15
C THR A 46 -6.16 2.21 -3.95
N VAL A 47 -4.89 1.81 -4.10
CA VAL A 47 -3.86 2.00 -3.07
C VAL A 47 -3.01 3.20 -3.44
N ILE A 48 -2.92 4.18 -2.55
CA ILE A 48 -2.23 5.45 -2.79
C ILE A 48 -1.19 5.66 -1.68
N LYS A 49 -0.01 6.18 -2.03
CA LYS A 49 1.00 6.57 -1.04
C LYS A 49 0.53 7.80 -0.25
N ASP A 50 0.59 7.75 1.08
CA ASP A 50 0.25 8.89 1.93
C ASP A 50 1.41 9.91 1.98
N SER A 51 1.37 10.87 1.06
CA SER A 51 2.35 11.96 1.02
C SER A 51 2.14 13.04 2.11
N ILE A 52 1.03 13.02 2.85
CA ILE A 52 0.70 14.06 3.85
C ILE A 52 1.40 13.74 5.17
N THR A 53 1.34 12.49 5.63
CA THR A 53 2.03 12.07 6.86
C THR A 53 3.54 12.21 6.76
N GLU A 54 4.13 11.92 5.59
CA GLU A 54 5.57 12.08 5.35
C GLU A 54 6.05 13.53 5.51
N ARG A 55 5.25 14.51 5.05
CA ARG A 55 5.59 15.94 5.17
C ARG A 55 5.51 16.41 6.62
N GLN A 56 4.52 15.96 7.38
CA GLN A 56 4.38 16.31 8.80
C GLN A 56 5.53 15.75 9.64
N GLN A 57 5.95 14.50 9.40
CA GLN A 57 7.10 13.89 10.09
C GLN A 57 8.42 14.61 9.77
N LYS A 58 8.57 15.14 8.56
CA LYS A 58 9.77 15.90 8.16
C LYS A 58 9.86 17.29 8.78
N MET A 59 8.74 17.91 9.13
CA MET A 59 8.71 19.24 9.77
C MET A 59 8.93 19.21 11.30
N MET A 60 8.80 18.03 11.91
CA MET A 60 9.03 17.83 13.35
C MET A 60 10.47 17.38 13.69
N ARG A 61 11.35 17.29 12.69
CA ARG A 61 12.79 17.03 12.83
C ARG A 61 13.57 18.30 12.51
#